data_AF-A0A8B9HTC4-F1
#
_entry.id   AF-A0A8B9HTC4-F1
#
_cell.length_a   1.000
_cell.length_b   1.000
_cell.length_c   1.000
_cell.angle_alpha   90.00
_cell.angle_beta   90.00
_cell.angle_gamma   90.00
#
_symmetry.space_group_name_H-M   'P 1'
#
loop_
_entity.id
_entity.type
_entity.pdbx_description
1 polymer ?
#
loop_
_entity_poly.entity_id
_entity_poly.type
_entity_poly.pdbx_seq_one_letter_code
_entity_poly.pdbx_strand_id
1 'polypeptide(L)'
;DTPLILGADTRATDDMVVADKNCIKIHYIAPKIYCCGAGVAADAEVTTQMMSSNIELHSLSTGRPPLVVTVTRQLKQMLFRSDTVLYYP
;
A
#
# COMPACT_ATOMS: atom_id res chain seq x y z
N ASP A 1 0.98 3.69 -24.41
CA ASP A 1 1.18 2.28 -24.00
C ASP A 1 2.53 2.03 -23.34
N THR A 2 2.94 2.86 -22.38
CA THR A 2 4.17 2.62 -21.62
C THR A 2 3.81 1.85 -20.35
N PRO A 3 4.40 0.67 -20.09
CA PRO A 3 4.14 -0.07 -18.86
C PRO A 3 4.74 0.67 -17.65
N LEU A 4 4.05 0.58 -16.51
CA LEU A 4 4.59 0.97 -15.21
C LEU A 4 5.22 -0.27 -14.56
N ILE A 5 6.41 -0.12 -14.00
CA ILE A 5 7.14 -1.19 -13.30
C ILE A 5 7.34 -0.78 -11.84
N LEU A 6 7.00 -1.67 -10.92
CA LEU A 6 7.32 -1.54 -9.49
C LEU A 6 8.43 -2.51 -9.13
N GLY A 7 9.43 -2.04 -8.40
CA GLY A 7 10.52 -2.87 -7.87
C GLY A 7 10.62 -2.71 -6.35
N ALA A 8 10.93 -3.81 -5.66
CA ALA A 8 11.19 -3.81 -4.23
C ALA A 8 12.20 -4.91 -3.87
N ASP A 9 12.96 -4.71 -2.80
CA ASP A 9 13.83 -5.75 -2.23
C ASP A 9 13.03 -6.72 -1.35
N THR A 10 13.63 -7.86 -1.01
CA THR A 10 12.96 -8.92 -0.24
C THR A 10 13.43 -9.02 1.21
N ARG A 11 14.28 -8.09 1.67
CA ARG A 11 14.86 -8.15 3.02
C ARG A 11 14.01 -7.38 4.02
N ALA A 12 13.68 -8.01 5.14
CA ALA A 12 13.14 -7.36 6.33
C ALA A 12 14.12 -7.51 7.50
N THR A 13 14.27 -6.45 8.29
CA THR A 13 15.16 -6.41 9.45
C THR A 13 14.36 -6.24 10.72
N ASP A 14 14.81 -6.88 11.79
CA ASP A 14 14.44 -6.57 13.17
C ASP A 14 15.69 -5.99 13.83
N ASP A 15 15.67 -4.66 14.05
CA ASP A 15 16.84 -3.86 14.39
C ASP A 15 18.02 -4.12 13.42
N MET A 16 19.13 -4.68 13.90
CA MET A 16 20.33 -4.97 13.10
C MET A 16 20.33 -6.37 12.46
N VAL A 17 19.31 -7.18 12.74
CA VAL A 17 19.24 -8.58 12.30
C VAL A 17 18.33 -8.71 11.08
N VAL A 18 18.74 -9.50 10.09
CA VAL A 18 17.86 -9.87 8.98
C VAL A 18 16.85 -10.91 9.47
N ALA A 19 15.62 -10.47 9.72
CA ALA A 19 14.53 -11.30 10.21
C ALA A 19 13.90 -12.14 9.09
N ASP A 20 13.77 -11.59 7.88
CA ASP A 20 13.27 -12.30 6.70
C ASP A 20 14.09 -11.91 5.46
N LYS A 21 14.44 -12.91 4.65
CA LYS A 21 15.18 -12.76 3.39
C LYS A 21 14.26 -12.72 2.16
N ASN A 22 13.00 -13.15 2.31
CA ASN A 22 12.04 -13.35 1.23
C ASN A 22 10.70 -12.63 1.51
N CYS A 23 10.75 -11.47 2.16
CA CYS A 23 9.58 -10.65 2.45
C CYS A 23 8.96 -10.08 1.16
N ILE A 24 7.64 -10.08 1.08
CA ILE A 24 6.88 -9.49 -0.03
C ILE A 24 6.58 -8.03 0.32
N LYS A 25 7.09 -7.11 -0.49
CA LYS A 25 6.84 -5.66 -0.33
C LYS A 25 5.92 -5.06 -1.39
N ILE A 26 5.50 -5.84 -2.40
CA ILE A 26 4.58 -5.39 -3.44
C ILE A 26 3.20 -5.97 -3.13
N HIS A 27 2.32 -5.12 -2.62
CA HIS A 27 0.98 -5.50 -2.15
C HIS A 27 -0.06 -5.21 -3.22
N TYR A 28 -1.02 -6.13 -3.36
CA TYR A 28 -2.17 -5.97 -4.25
C TYR A 28 -3.16 -4.95 -3.69
N ILE A 29 -3.71 -4.08 -4.55
CA ILE A 29 -4.80 -3.16 -4.19
C ILE A 29 -6.03 -3.38 -5.10
N ALA A 30 -5.80 -3.53 -6.41
CA ALA A 30 -6.85 -3.75 -7.40
C ALA A 30 -6.22 -4.37 -8.67
N PRO A 31 -7.00 -4.88 -9.65
CA PRO A 31 -6.46 -5.65 -10.79
C PRO A 31 -5.33 -4.98 -11.60
N LYS A 32 -5.25 -3.64 -11.56
CA LYS A 32 -4.19 -2.86 -12.24
C LYS A 32 -3.50 -1.86 -11.30
N ILE A 33 -3.61 -2.05 -9.99
CA ILE A 33 -3.05 -1.15 -8.98
C ILE A 33 -2.38 -1.98 -7.89
N TYR A 34 -1.09 -1.72 -7.69
CA TYR A 34 -0.26 -2.32 -6.66
C TYR A 34 0.44 -1.21 -5.88
N CYS A 35 0.84 -1.51 -4.64
CA CYS A 35 1.52 -0.58 -3.75
C CYS A 35 2.81 -1.22 -3.20
N CYS A 36 3.90 -0.45 -3.14
CA CYS A 36 5.11 -0.90 -2.45
C CYS A 36 5.07 -0.47 -0.96
N GLY A 37 5.21 -1.42 -0.05
CA GLY A 37 5.30 -1.19 1.39
C GLY A 37 6.71 -0.83 1.85
N ALA A 38 6.83 0.15 2.73
CA ALA A 38 8.05 0.54 3.42
C ALA A 38 7.73 1.06 4.83
N GLY A 39 8.73 1.11 5.71
CA GLY A 39 8.55 1.49 7.11
C GLY A 39 8.11 0.30 7.97
N VAL A 40 7.17 0.53 8.88
CA VAL A 40 6.67 -0.51 9.78
C VAL A 40 5.92 -1.57 8.97
N ALA A 41 6.48 -2.77 8.89
CA ALA A 41 5.98 -3.84 8.03
C ALA A 41 4.51 -4.20 8.31
N ALA A 42 4.12 -4.23 9.60
CA ALA A 42 2.75 -4.51 10.01
C ALA A 42 1.77 -3.43 9.53
N ASP A 43 2.14 -2.14 9.64
CA ASP A 43 1.31 -1.03 9.20
C ASP A 43 1.12 -1.06 7.67
N ALA A 44 2.18 -1.34 6.92
CA ALA A 44 2.12 -1.47 5.47
C ALA A 44 1.17 -2.60 5.04
N GLU A 45 1.27 -3.78 5.66
CA GLU A 45 0.42 -4.93 5.36
C GLU A 45 -1.05 -4.64 5.68
N VAL A 46 -1.35 -4.18 6.91
CA VAL A 46 -2.73 -3.92 7.34
C VAL A 46 -3.36 -2.78 6.54
N THR A 47 -2.62 -1.70 6.28
CA THR A 47 -3.10 -0.55 5.52
C THR A 47 -3.42 -0.93 4.08
N THR A 48 -2.56 -1.70 3.42
CA THR A 48 -2.76 -2.12 2.03
C THR A 48 -3.91 -3.13 1.90
N GLN A 49 -4.04 -4.08 2.83
CA GLN A 49 -5.19 -4.99 2.89
C GLN A 49 -6.50 -4.23 3.07
N MET A 50 -6.57 -3.30 4.04
CA MET A 50 -7.76 -2.48 4.26
C MET A 50 -8.10 -1.64 3.02
N MET A 51 -7.08 -1.06 2.38
CA MET A 51 -7.27 -0.27 1.16
C MET A 51 -7.78 -1.15 0.00
N SER A 52 -7.25 -2.35 -0.18
CA SER A 52 -7.72 -3.30 -1.19
C SER A 52 -9.22 -3.59 -1.02
N SER A 53 -9.66 -3.92 0.19
CA SER A 53 -11.08 -4.18 0.48
C SER A 53 -11.97 -2.96 0.25
N ASN A 54 -11.54 -1.76 0.69
CA ASN A 54 -12.31 -0.53 0.48
C ASN A 54 -12.45 -0.18 -1.00
N ILE A 55 -11.40 -0.41 -1.78
CA ILE A 55 -11.38 -0.12 -3.21
C ILE A 55 -12.20 -1.14 -4.00
N GLU A 56 -12.18 -2.41 -3.60
CA GLU A 56 -13.07 -3.44 -4.14
C GLU A 56 -14.54 -3.07 -3.90
N LEU A 57 -14.91 -2.73 -2.67
CA LEU A 57 -16.26 -2.27 -2.34
C LEU A 57 -16.65 -1.00 -3.12
N HIS A 58 -15.73 -0.04 -3.26
CA HIS A 58 -15.96 1.16 -4.06
C HIS A 58 -16.18 0.82 -5.54
N SER A 59 -15.41 -0.11 -6.10
CA SER A 59 -15.57 -0.59 -7.48
C SER A 59 -16.92 -1.28 -7.69
N LEU A 60 -17.34 -2.13 -6.74
CA LEU A 60 -18.64 -2.81 -6.77
C LEU A 60 -19.79 -1.82 -6.67
N SER A 61 -19.69 -0.85 -5.75
CA SER A 61 -20.73 0.17 -5.54
C SER A 61 -20.88 1.12 -6.72
N THR A 62 -19.77 1.50 -7.37
CA THR A 62 -19.79 2.46 -8.48
C THR A 62 -19.95 1.80 -9.85
N GLY A 63 -19.74 0.48 -9.96
CA GLY A 63 -19.69 -0.25 -11.22
C GLY A 63 -18.55 0.20 -12.14
N ARG A 64 -17.53 0.88 -11.60
CA ARG A 64 -16.41 1.45 -12.37
C ARG A 64 -15.07 0.91 -11.88
N PRO A 65 -14.10 0.70 -12.78
CA PRO A 65 -12.76 0.31 -12.38
C PRO A 65 -12.12 1.41 -11.52
N PRO A 66 -11.37 1.04 -10.46
CA PRO A 66 -10.76 2.01 -9.58
C PRO A 66 -9.63 2.78 -10.28
N LEU A 67 -9.50 4.06 -9.94
CA LEU A 67 -8.42 4.93 -10.40
C LEU A 67 -7.34 5.04 -9.31
N VAL A 68 -6.08 5.15 -9.71
CA VAL A 68 -4.94 5.33 -8.79
C VAL A 68 -5.16 6.54 -7.88
N VAL A 69 -5.69 7.65 -8.41
CA VAL A 69 -6.00 8.87 -7.63
C VAL A 69 -7.00 8.61 -6.49
N THR A 70 -7.96 7.70 -6.67
CA THR A 70 -8.92 7.32 -5.62
C THR A 70 -8.19 6.61 -4.48
N VAL A 71 -7.33 5.65 -4.82
CA VAL A 71 -6.49 4.91 -3.86
C VAL A 71 -5.59 5.87 -3.08
N THR A 72 -4.83 6.73 -3.79
CA THR A 72 -3.91 7.68 -3.17
C THR A 72 -4.62 8.65 -2.23
N ARG A 73 -5.80 9.15 -2.62
CA ARG A 73 -6.60 10.06 -1.77
C ARG A 73 -7.07 9.38 -0.49
N GLN A 74 -7.61 8.17 -0.59
CA GLN A 74 -8.09 7.43 0.59
C GLN A 74 -6.94 7.04 1.52
N LEU A 75 -5.80 6.57 0.98
CA LEU A 75 -4.59 6.28 1.76
C LEU A 75 -4.09 7.52 2.49
N LYS A 76 -3.99 8.67 1.80
CA LYS A 76 -3.55 9.93 2.42
C LYS A 76 -4.46 10.34 3.57
N GLN A 77 -5.79 10.25 3.38
CA GLN A 77 -6.75 10.59 4.43
C GLN A 77 -6.67 9.64 5.63
N MET A 78 -6.49 8.34 5.38
CA MET A 78 -6.32 7.34 6.43
C MET A 78 -5.05 7.60 7.25
N LEU A 79 -3.92 7.75 6.59
CA LEU A 79 -2.62 7.98 7.26
C LEU A 79 -2.57 9.32 7.98
N PHE A 80 -3.15 10.37 7.41
CA PHE A 80 -3.22 11.68 8.06
C PHE A 80 -4.06 11.66 9.33
N ARG A 81 -5.17 10.89 9.34
CA ARG A 81 -6.01 10.74 10.54
C ARG A 81 -5.33 9.97 11.67
N SER A 82 -4.41 9.07 11.33
CA SER A 82 -3.62 8.30 12.29
C SER A 82 -2.38 9.04 12.79
N ASP A 83 -2.26 10.35 12.52
CA ASP A 83 -1.11 11.22 12.81
C ASP A 83 0.26 10.72 12.30
N THR A 84 0.28 9.67 11.48
CA THR A 84 1.49 9.06 10.94
C THR A 84 2.25 10.00 10.00
N VAL A 85 1.56 11.00 9.43
CA VAL A 85 2.12 11.99 8.48
C VAL A 85 2.54 13.29 9.17
N LEU A 86 2.42 13.42 10.50
CA LEU A 86 2.77 14.65 11.22
C LEU A 86 4.25 14.81 11.57
N TYR A 87 5.11 13.88 11.14
CA TYR A 87 6.56 14.01 11.25
C TYR A 87 7.15 14.30 9.87
N TYR A 88 7.12 15.54 9.39
CA TYR A 88 8.12 16.17 8.50
C TYR A 88 7.66 17.62 8.22
N PRO A 89 8.40 18.67 8.66
CA PRO A 89 8.24 20.02 8.13
C PRO A 89 8.73 20.12 6.67
#